data_AF-A0A1V6IG46-F1
#
_entry.id   AF-A0A1V6IG46-F1
#
_cell.length_a   1.000
_cell.length_b   1.000
_cell.length_c   1.000
_cell.angle_alpha   90.00
_cell.angle_beta   90.00
_cell.angle_gamma   90.00
#
_symmetry.space_group_name_H-M   'P 1'
#
loop_
_entity.id
_entity.type
_entity.pdbx_description
1 polymer ?
#
loop_
_entity_poly.entity_id
_entity_poly.type
_entity_poly.pdbx_seq_one_letter_code
_entity_poly.pdbx_strand_id
1 'polypeptide(L)'
;MKKRLMTLPLIMLLLSGLKSPISNIEKLNAATPMPTTIVFENNTDAEVSAYYTGVEGKTGDELLEFLYSVIKDHNEYDYENNTHRYIYKIIDRNWELDAIDTVSPANLENFDYVNDNGFIHKLYADYNDDINTADRFKNEGASRVSFDREHIWPQSLGAFGRTGGAGSDFHSLWPSDVKANQQAHSNNNYGVPTSNITNYQSDHDTYVGRNGNVEGYTSKVFEPLDEYKGDIARAMFYMPARYYEYIDKLHPKLELVNGSPAAIEASATLTGQAGCLETLLQWHEEDPVSEYEIRRNNLIANNYQGNRNPFIDYPQWARIAYDEGYIGTGATNALGLSSAAGLRDPFEDVALKSISIDTTNVKKEYALNEGYDPTGLVVTAHYENGGKRKVADFTTSMAKGEPLTKGGTKTITVSVTHEGVTKTASYNIEVKEPLPIYVYIGVAAVVLLIIIIYIFSAKSKKAKKKRASNVKKVIKKATKSTSSTKNNSKRKTTKTKKK
;
A
#
# COMPACT_ATOMS: atom_id res chain seq x y z
N MET A 1 9.97 44.32 67.75
CA MET A 1 10.41 44.66 66.37
C MET A 1 10.42 43.40 65.54
N LYS A 2 9.51 43.30 64.56
CA LYS A 2 9.29 42.14 63.69
C LYS A 2 10.48 41.97 62.72
N LYS A 3 11.14 40.81 62.75
CA LYS A 3 11.99 40.35 61.63
C LYS A 3 11.11 39.47 60.72
N ARG A 4 10.81 39.98 59.53
CA ARG A 4 10.14 39.24 58.44
C ARG A 4 11.13 38.21 57.89
N LEU A 5 10.80 36.93 58.04
CA LEU A 5 11.41 35.85 57.26
C LEU A 5 10.58 35.74 55.97
N MET A 6 11.17 36.17 54.85
CA MET A 6 10.54 36.13 53.54
C MET A 6 10.83 34.75 52.93
N THR A 7 9.82 33.90 52.87
CA THR A 7 9.84 32.64 52.12
C THR A 7 9.72 32.97 50.63
N LEU A 8 10.80 32.75 49.86
CA LEU A 8 10.72 32.65 48.41
C LEU A 8 10.18 31.24 48.05
N PRO A 9 9.17 31.11 47.18
CA PRO A 9 8.82 29.81 46.64
C PRO A 9 9.86 29.42 45.58
N LEU A 10 10.42 28.23 45.77
CA LEU A 10 11.26 27.51 44.83
C LEU A 10 10.41 27.09 43.63
N ILE A 11 10.36 27.91 42.57
CA ILE A 11 9.88 27.47 41.27
C ILE A 11 11.04 26.74 40.61
N MET A 12 11.00 25.41 40.71
CA MET A 12 11.93 24.51 40.05
C MET A 12 11.62 24.55 38.55
N LEU A 13 12.56 25.14 37.81
CA LEU A 13 12.59 25.22 36.35
C LEU A 13 12.72 23.79 35.78
N LEU A 14 11.62 23.16 35.39
CA LEU A 14 11.64 22.03 34.45
C LEU A 14 11.71 22.58 33.02
N LEU A 15 12.89 23.09 32.66
CA LEU A 15 13.29 23.16 31.25
C LEU A 15 14.29 22.04 31.01
N SER A 16 13.78 20.89 30.61
CA SER A 16 14.58 19.82 30.03
C SER A 16 13.90 19.34 28.76
N GLY A 17 14.43 19.76 27.61
CA GLY A 17 14.29 18.99 26.37
C GLY A 17 13.57 19.61 25.18
N LEU A 18 13.16 20.89 25.17
CA LEU A 18 12.77 21.49 23.89
C LEU A 18 14.03 21.66 23.03
N LYS A 19 14.15 20.85 21.96
CA LYS A 19 15.03 21.16 20.83
C LYS A 19 14.71 22.58 20.39
N SER A 20 15.75 23.40 20.22
CA SER A 20 15.61 24.80 19.83
C SER A 20 14.68 24.94 18.62
N PRO A 21 13.78 25.94 18.58
CA PRO A 21 13.05 26.25 17.37
C PRO A 21 14.08 26.55 16.29
N ILE A 22 13.94 25.84 15.17
CA ILE A 22 14.83 25.85 14.02
C ILE A 22 15.02 27.31 13.58
N SER A 23 16.15 27.90 13.96
CA SER A 23 16.51 29.28 13.63
C SER A 23 17.05 29.32 12.21
N ASN A 24 16.44 30.14 11.34
CA ASN A 24 16.93 30.60 10.03
C ASN A 24 18.19 29.87 9.54
N ILE A 25 17.98 28.74 8.87
CA ILE A 25 19.07 27.96 8.28
C ILE A 25 19.26 28.45 6.84
N GLU A 26 20.51 28.75 6.47
CA GLU A 26 20.91 28.93 5.07
C GLU A 26 20.39 27.76 4.21
N LYS A 27 20.09 27.98 2.92
CA LYS A 27 19.72 26.91 1.97
C LYS A 27 20.58 25.67 2.23
N LEU A 28 19.99 24.62 2.80
CA LEU A 28 20.72 23.42 3.13
C LEU A 28 20.98 22.63 1.85
N ASN A 29 22.25 22.57 1.44
CA ASN A 29 22.68 21.52 0.52
C ASN A 29 22.46 20.17 1.21
N ALA A 30 22.00 19.14 0.46
CA ALA A 30 21.77 17.79 1.00
C ALA A 30 22.86 17.36 1.99
N ALA A 31 22.42 16.93 3.18
CA ALA A 31 23.29 16.36 4.19
C ALA A 31 24.00 15.13 3.60
N THR A 32 25.24 15.34 3.18
CA THR A 32 26.18 14.26 2.88
C THR A 32 27.24 14.30 3.97
N PRO A 33 27.45 13.19 4.71
CA PRO A 33 26.87 11.86 4.49
C PRO A 33 25.41 11.71 4.98
N MET A 34 24.67 10.76 4.38
CA MET A 34 23.35 10.31 4.86
C MET A 34 23.40 9.88 6.32
N PRO A 35 22.31 10.06 7.10
CA PRO A 35 22.29 9.67 8.50
C PRO A 35 22.49 8.16 8.63
N THR A 36 23.48 7.76 9.42
CA THR A 36 23.75 6.35 9.71
C THR A 36 22.88 5.82 10.85
N THR A 37 22.38 6.69 11.72
CA THR A 37 21.39 6.35 12.75
C THR A 37 20.04 6.91 12.33
N ILE A 38 19.04 6.05 12.21
CA ILE A 38 17.68 6.41 11.78
C ILE A 38 16.83 6.73 13.00
N VAL A 39 16.30 7.95 13.06
CA VAL A 39 15.27 8.34 14.02
C VAL A 39 13.94 7.78 13.52
N PHE A 40 13.50 6.69 14.14
CA PHE A 40 12.30 5.96 13.71
C PHE A 40 11.05 6.40 14.49
N GLU A 41 11.25 6.98 15.67
CA GLU A 41 10.17 7.47 16.51
C GLU A 41 9.43 8.63 15.83
N ASN A 42 8.10 8.58 15.89
CA ASN A 42 7.25 9.67 15.46
C ASN A 42 7.44 10.87 16.39
N ASN A 43 7.35 12.08 15.84
CA ASN A 43 7.23 13.28 16.66
C ASN A 43 5.96 13.23 17.51
N THR A 44 6.03 13.80 18.70
CA THR A 44 4.86 13.97 19.57
C THR A 44 3.98 15.11 19.08
N ASP A 45 2.70 15.11 19.45
CA ASP A 45 1.78 16.17 19.06
C ASP A 45 2.25 17.55 19.55
N ALA A 46 2.96 17.60 20.68
CA ALA A 46 3.55 18.84 21.19
C ALA A 46 4.70 19.35 20.32
N GLU A 47 5.52 18.44 19.77
CA GLU A 47 6.59 18.80 18.83
C GLU A 47 6.01 19.26 17.48
N VAL A 48 4.99 18.56 16.98
CA VAL A 48 4.30 18.93 15.74
C VAL A 48 3.57 20.27 15.91
N SER A 49 2.84 20.47 17.01
CA SER A 49 2.19 21.74 17.33
C SER A 49 3.20 22.89 17.44
N ALA A 50 4.37 22.65 18.06
CA ALA A 50 5.40 23.66 18.15
C ALA A 50 5.98 24.04 16.77
N TYR A 51 6.08 23.09 15.84
CA TYR A 51 6.54 23.32 14.47
C TYR A 51 5.65 24.32 13.71
N TYR A 52 4.34 24.31 13.97
CA TYR A 52 3.36 25.22 13.35
C TYR A 52 2.90 26.35 14.28
N THR A 53 3.79 26.83 15.17
CA THR A 53 3.48 27.96 16.05
C THR A 53 3.07 29.19 15.26
N GLY A 54 1.89 29.76 15.55
CA GLY A 54 1.39 30.98 14.92
C GLY A 54 0.38 30.75 13.79
N VAL A 55 -0.06 29.52 13.55
CA VAL A 55 -1.09 29.18 12.55
C VAL A 55 -2.48 29.72 12.90
N GLU A 56 -2.71 30.06 14.17
CA GLU A 56 -4.04 30.26 14.74
C GLU A 56 -4.88 31.28 13.97
N GLY A 57 -6.07 30.85 13.55
CA GLY A 57 -7.08 31.68 12.90
C GLY A 57 -6.89 31.90 11.40
N LYS A 58 -5.80 31.41 10.79
CA LYS A 58 -5.54 31.60 9.35
C LYS A 58 -6.44 30.75 8.47
N THR A 59 -6.80 31.28 7.31
CA THR A 59 -7.66 30.63 6.30
C THR A 59 -7.18 30.98 4.89
N GLY A 60 -7.49 30.14 3.91
CA GLY A 60 -7.22 30.43 2.51
C GLY A 60 -5.77 30.79 2.25
N ASP A 61 -5.56 31.88 1.52
CA ASP A 61 -4.24 32.38 1.14
C ASP A 61 -3.36 32.77 2.34
N GLU A 62 -3.95 33.31 3.43
CA GLU A 62 -3.19 33.62 4.66
C GLU A 62 -2.62 32.36 5.31
N LEU A 63 -3.34 31.24 5.21
CA LEU A 63 -2.86 29.95 5.69
C LEU A 63 -1.76 29.40 4.78
N LEU A 64 -1.93 29.48 3.46
CA LEU A 64 -0.93 29.01 2.50
C LEU A 64 0.39 29.79 2.61
N GLU A 65 0.33 31.13 2.74
CA GLU A 65 1.51 31.98 2.95
C GLU A 65 2.22 31.61 4.27
N PHE A 66 1.47 31.37 5.34
CA PHE A 66 2.03 30.91 6.61
C PHE A 66 2.72 29.54 6.46
N LEU A 67 2.04 28.56 5.86
CA LEU A 67 2.59 27.23 5.65
C LEU A 67 3.86 27.30 4.81
N TYR A 68 3.86 28.08 3.73
CA TYR A 68 5.05 28.36 2.92
C TYR A 68 6.20 28.87 3.80
N SER A 69 5.97 29.86 4.65
CA SER A 69 7.01 30.41 5.53
C SER A 69 7.63 29.36 6.48
N VAL A 70 6.88 28.32 6.83
CA VAL A 70 7.29 27.23 7.74
C VAL A 70 7.97 26.07 7.00
N ILE A 71 7.51 25.72 5.78
CA ILE A 71 7.93 24.48 5.09
C ILE A 71 8.80 24.72 3.85
N LYS A 72 9.02 25.97 3.42
CA LYS A 72 9.76 26.32 2.20
C LYS A 72 11.23 25.92 2.18
N ASP A 73 11.83 25.65 3.34
CA ASP A 73 13.23 25.25 3.41
C ASP A 73 13.31 23.75 3.68
N HIS A 74 14.03 23.03 2.83
CA HIS A 74 14.28 21.60 2.98
C HIS A 74 15.63 21.19 2.41
N ASN A 75 16.12 20.01 2.80
CA ASN A 75 17.29 19.41 2.16
C ASN A 75 16.89 18.84 0.80
N GLU A 76 17.54 19.30 -0.27
CA GLU A 76 17.31 18.81 -1.64
C GLU A 76 18.30 17.72 -2.02
N TYR A 77 17.80 16.54 -2.37
CA TYR A 77 18.62 15.43 -2.85
C TYR A 77 18.48 15.30 -4.38
N ASP A 78 19.59 15.26 -5.11
CA ASP A 78 19.54 15.10 -6.57
C ASP A 78 18.92 13.75 -6.95
N TYR A 79 17.80 13.78 -7.68
CA TYR A 79 17.09 12.61 -8.20
C TYR A 79 17.97 11.67 -9.04
N GLU A 80 19.01 12.17 -9.70
CA GLU A 80 19.94 11.32 -10.45
C GLU A 80 20.88 10.52 -9.54
N ASN A 81 21.05 10.93 -8.29
CA ASN A 81 21.97 10.31 -7.35
C ASN A 81 21.37 9.03 -6.74
N ASN A 82 22.21 8.00 -6.54
CA ASN A 82 21.82 6.79 -5.82
C ASN A 82 21.38 7.08 -4.38
N THR A 83 21.93 8.13 -3.75
CA THR A 83 21.55 8.61 -2.42
C THR A 83 20.06 8.87 -2.33
N HIS A 84 19.51 9.64 -3.28
CA HIS A 84 18.07 9.92 -3.38
C HIS A 84 17.27 8.61 -3.47
N ARG A 85 17.70 7.68 -4.32
CA ARG A 85 17.03 6.39 -4.48
C ARG A 85 17.11 5.52 -3.22
N TYR A 86 18.20 5.56 -2.46
CA TYR A 86 18.36 4.73 -1.27
C TYR A 86 17.55 5.23 -0.07
N ILE A 87 17.13 6.50 -0.05
CA ILE A 87 16.24 7.04 1.00
C ILE A 87 14.91 6.27 1.05
N TYR A 88 14.38 5.81 -0.09
CA TYR A 88 13.18 4.97 -0.17
C TYR A 88 13.28 3.67 0.64
N LYS A 89 14.49 3.16 0.93
CA LYS A 89 14.69 1.99 1.81
C LYS A 89 14.31 2.26 3.26
N ILE A 90 14.03 3.52 3.61
CA ILE A 90 13.58 3.94 4.93
C ILE A 90 12.17 4.53 4.85
N ILE A 91 11.99 5.60 4.07
CA ILE A 91 10.74 6.38 4.09
C ILE A 91 9.54 5.64 3.49
N ASP A 92 9.78 4.69 2.58
CA ASP A 92 8.73 3.93 1.89
C ASP A 92 8.91 2.41 2.05
N ARG A 93 9.66 2.00 3.08
CA ARG A 93 9.84 0.58 3.41
C ARG A 93 8.56 0.02 4.02
N ASN A 94 8.18 -1.20 3.61
CA ASN A 94 7.09 -1.92 4.27
C ASN A 94 7.60 -2.58 5.57
N TRP A 95 7.65 -1.76 6.62
CA TRP A 95 8.13 -2.15 7.95
C TRP A 95 7.32 -3.27 8.61
N GLU A 96 6.05 -3.44 8.25
CA GLU A 96 5.19 -4.48 8.80
C GLU A 96 5.57 -5.87 8.26
N LEU A 97 5.79 -5.96 6.94
CA LEU A 97 6.27 -7.19 6.32
C LEU A 97 7.72 -7.52 6.73
N ASP A 98 8.58 -6.51 6.84
CA ASP A 98 9.96 -6.74 7.30
C ASP A 98 10.02 -7.21 8.76
N ALA A 99 9.08 -6.80 9.63
CA ALA A 99 9.04 -7.26 11.02
C ALA A 99 8.74 -8.76 11.17
N ILE A 100 8.06 -9.36 10.18
CA ILE A 100 7.77 -10.80 10.13
C ILE A 100 8.74 -11.58 9.23
N ASP A 101 9.60 -10.89 8.48
CA ASP A 101 10.61 -11.51 7.62
C ASP A 101 11.88 -11.87 8.41
N THR A 102 12.19 -13.16 8.48
CA THR A 102 13.42 -13.65 9.12
C THR A 102 14.70 -13.42 8.30
N VAL A 103 14.60 -12.95 7.06
CA VAL A 103 15.71 -12.88 6.11
C VAL A 103 16.39 -11.50 6.07
N SER A 104 15.66 -10.41 6.34
CA SER A 104 16.18 -9.04 6.15
C SER A 104 15.79 -8.01 7.22
N PRO A 105 16.02 -8.26 8.53
CA PRO A 105 15.76 -7.27 9.56
C PRO A 105 16.66 -6.03 9.37
N ALA A 106 16.06 -4.84 9.34
CA ALA A 106 16.80 -3.59 9.21
C ALA A 106 17.62 -3.30 10.46
N ASN A 107 18.86 -2.82 10.29
CA ASN A 107 19.63 -2.26 11.39
C ASN A 107 19.52 -0.73 11.36
N LEU A 108 18.74 -0.16 12.27
CA LEU A 108 18.52 1.29 12.36
C LEU A 108 19.76 2.04 12.89
N GLU A 109 20.71 1.34 13.50
CA GLU A 109 22.01 1.86 13.90
C GLU A 109 23.10 1.44 12.90
N ASN A 110 23.74 2.41 12.24
CA ASN A 110 24.65 2.17 11.12
C ASN A 110 23.95 1.52 9.91
N PHE A 111 22.82 2.12 9.51
CA PHE A 111 22.02 1.63 8.40
C PHE A 111 22.84 1.51 7.10
N ASP A 112 22.82 0.32 6.49
CA ASP A 112 23.53 0.02 5.25
C ASP A 112 22.66 0.31 4.04
N TYR A 113 22.66 1.58 3.61
CA TYR A 113 21.91 2.01 2.41
C TYR A 113 22.31 1.27 1.14
N VAL A 114 23.50 0.69 1.05
CA VAL A 114 23.98 0.03 -0.17
C VAL A 114 23.40 -1.37 -0.25
N ASN A 115 23.53 -2.15 0.80
CA ASN A 115 23.22 -3.59 0.77
C ASN A 115 21.83 -3.95 1.33
N ASP A 116 21.18 -3.06 2.09
CA ASP A 116 19.84 -3.33 2.61
C ASP A 116 18.83 -3.60 1.47
N ASN A 117 17.90 -4.55 1.66
CA ASN A 117 16.93 -4.93 0.63
C ASN A 117 15.57 -5.33 1.23
N GLY A 118 15.01 -4.41 2.02
CA GLY A 118 13.66 -4.56 2.60
C GLY A 118 12.53 -4.60 1.58
N PHE A 119 11.33 -4.92 2.07
CA PHE A 119 10.10 -4.76 1.30
C PHE A 119 9.81 -3.28 1.05
N ILE A 120 9.26 -2.95 -0.11
CA ILE A 120 8.93 -1.58 -0.49
C ILE A 120 7.42 -1.45 -0.63
N HIS A 121 6.83 -0.45 0.04
CA HIS A 121 5.44 -0.07 -0.15
C HIS A 121 5.37 0.84 -1.38
N LYS A 122 4.53 0.53 -2.36
CA LYS A 122 4.44 1.26 -3.64
C LYS A 122 3.04 1.81 -3.87
N LEU A 123 2.96 3.00 -4.45
CA LEU A 123 1.71 3.46 -5.06
C LEU A 123 1.34 2.58 -6.25
N TYR A 124 0.03 2.49 -6.51
CA TYR A 124 -0.54 1.75 -7.63
C TYR A 124 -0.22 0.24 -7.59
N ALA A 125 -0.18 -0.33 -6.38
CA ALA A 125 0.15 -1.73 -6.16
C ALA A 125 -0.73 -2.38 -5.08
N ASP A 126 -1.79 -3.08 -5.50
CA ASP A 126 -2.69 -3.86 -4.65
C ASP A 126 -2.06 -5.07 -3.91
N TYR A 127 -0.77 -5.32 -4.14
CA TYR A 127 -0.02 -6.48 -3.66
C TYR A 127 1.05 -6.15 -2.60
N ASN A 128 1.02 -4.95 -2.02
CA ASN A 128 1.98 -4.52 -0.99
C ASN A 128 1.90 -5.32 0.32
N ASP A 129 0.77 -5.97 0.63
CA ASP A 129 0.46 -6.47 1.98
C ASP A 129 0.66 -7.98 2.19
N ASP A 130 1.07 -8.72 1.15
CA ASP A 130 1.34 -10.16 1.24
C ASP A 130 2.82 -10.43 0.98
N ILE A 131 3.51 -11.03 1.96
CA ILE A 131 4.95 -11.36 1.89
C ILE A 131 5.34 -12.20 0.66
N ASN A 132 4.40 -12.94 0.07
CA ASN A 132 4.65 -13.77 -1.11
C ASN A 132 4.55 -12.99 -2.43
N THR A 133 3.89 -11.84 -2.43
CA THR A 133 3.67 -11.01 -3.64
C THR A 133 4.30 -9.64 -3.57
N ALA A 134 4.52 -9.13 -2.36
CA ALA A 134 5.12 -7.83 -2.11
C ALA A 134 6.54 -7.77 -2.67
N ASP A 135 6.86 -6.64 -3.27
CA ASP A 135 8.17 -6.42 -3.86
C ASP A 135 9.18 -6.01 -2.81
N ARG A 136 10.43 -6.48 -3.01
CA ARG A 136 11.59 -5.89 -2.32
C ARG A 136 12.04 -4.65 -3.05
N PHE A 137 12.83 -3.80 -2.41
CA PHE A 137 13.49 -2.65 -3.05
C PHE A 137 14.13 -3.06 -4.40
N LYS A 138 14.78 -4.22 -4.42
CA LYS A 138 15.19 -4.91 -5.63
C LYS A 138 14.85 -6.40 -5.55
N ASN A 139 14.03 -6.88 -6.47
CA ASN A 139 13.66 -8.29 -6.56
C ASN A 139 14.83 -9.19 -6.96
N GLU A 140 14.81 -10.44 -6.51
CA GLU A 140 15.84 -11.42 -6.82
C GLU A 140 15.98 -11.62 -8.33
N GLY A 141 17.21 -11.58 -8.84
CA GLY A 141 17.50 -11.71 -10.27
C GLY A 141 17.13 -10.50 -11.14
N ALA A 142 16.57 -9.42 -10.57
CA ALA A 142 16.23 -8.22 -11.34
C ALA A 142 17.47 -7.38 -11.68
N SER A 143 17.45 -6.72 -12.84
CA SER A 143 18.51 -5.79 -13.28
C SER A 143 18.34 -4.37 -12.72
N ARG A 144 17.13 -4.01 -12.29
CA ARG A 144 16.74 -2.70 -11.74
C ARG A 144 15.98 -2.88 -10.42
N VAL A 145 15.77 -1.79 -9.70
CA VAL A 145 14.83 -1.74 -8.57
C VAL A 145 13.40 -2.06 -9.03
N SER A 146 12.53 -2.45 -8.11
CA SER A 146 11.17 -2.93 -8.38
C SER A 146 10.13 -1.83 -8.66
N PHE A 147 10.51 -0.56 -8.54
CA PHE A 147 9.61 0.58 -8.64
C PHE A 147 10.16 1.66 -9.58
N ASP A 148 9.25 2.47 -10.12
CA ASP A 148 9.58 3.80 -10.64
C ASP A 148 9.29 4.86 -9.56
N ARG A 149 9.93 6.01 -9.68
CA ARG A 149 9.66 7.15 -8.78
C ARG A 149 8.59 8.01 -9.42
N GLU A 150 7.42 7.97 -8.83
CA GLU A 150 6.21 8.67 -9.24
C GLU A 150 6.23 10.11 -8.75
N HIS A 151 6.15 11.05 -9.69
CA HIS A 151 5.90 12.46 -9.40
C HIS A 151 4.40 12.65 -9.27
N ILE A 152 3.88 12.59 -8.04
CA ILE A 152 2.44 12.71 -7.78
C ILE A 152 1.90 13.97 -8.42
N TRP A 153 2.56 15.12 -8.22
CA TRP A 153 2.40 16.27 -9.10
C TRP A 153 3.19 16.03 -10.40
N PRO A 154 2.54 15.85 -11.57
CA PRO A 154 3.26 15.56 -12.80
C PRO A 154 4.26 16.66 -13.15
N GLN A 155 5.51 16.27 -13.34
CA GLN A 155 6.61 17.20 -13.63
C GLN A 155 6.31 18.17 -14.79
N SER A 156 5.59 17.71 -15.81
CA SER A 156 5.23 18.51 -16.98
C SER A 156 4.28 19.67 -16.67
N LEU A 157 3.53 19.63 -15.56
CA LEU A 157 2.56 20.69 -15.23
C LEU A 157 3.22 21.98 -14.68
N GLY A 158 4.50 21.94 -14.33
CA GLY A 158 5.30 23.12 -14.01
C GLY A 158 6.68 23.17 -14.67
N ALA A 159 7.05 22.14 -15.43
CA ALA A 159 8.34 21.95 -16.12
C ALA A 159 9.59 22.11 -15.23
N PHE A 160 9.51 21.70 -13.96
CA PHE A 160 10.52 21.99 -12.94
C PHE A 160 11.75 21.10 -12.92
N GLY A 161 11.95 20.23 -13.92
CA GLY A 161 13.10 19.33 -13.92
C GLY A 161 12.99 18.23 -12.85
N ARG A 162 14.11 17.57 -12.54
CA ARG A 162 14.17 16.50 -11.52
C ARG A 162 15.37 16.61 -10.58
N THR A 163 16.33 17.47 -10.87
CA THR A 163 17.64 17.52 -10.19
C THR A 163 17.63 18.24 -8.83
N GLY A 164 16.50 18.83 -8.44
CA GLY A 164 16.34 19.62 -7.20
C GLY A 164 14.93 20.17 -7.07
N GLY A 165 14.66 20.86 -5.95
CA GLY A 165 13.39 21.49 -5.61
C GLY A 165 12.19 20.57 -5.79
N ALA A 166 11.16 21.06 -6.50
CA ALA A 166 9.92 20.34 -6.76
C ALA A 166 10.15 18.99 -7.45
N GLY A 167 11.25 18.87 -8.20
CA GLY A 167 11.62 17.67 -8.92
C GLY A 167 12.14 16.51 -8.07
N SER A 168 12.57 16.78 -6.84
CA SER A 168 13.18 15.78 -5.96
C SER A 168 12.53 15.66 -4.58
N ASP A 169 11.48 16.43 -4.32
CA ASP A 169 10.76 16.47 -3.05
C ASP A 169 9.98 15.18 -2.76
N PHE A 170 10.42 14.44 -1.74
CA PHE A 170 9.82 13.20 -1.25
C PHE A 170 8.37 13.35 -0.78
N HIS A 171 7.90 14.55 -0.40
CA HIS A 171 6.48 14.73 -0.05
C HIS A 171 5.55 14.58 -1.27
N SER A 172 6.05 14.75 -2.49
CA SER A 172 5.33 14.49 -3.75
C SER A 172 6.03 13.46 -4.66
N LEU A 173 6.99 12.71 -4.13
CA LEU A 173 7.75 11.72 -4.89
C LEU A 173 7.78 10.37 -4.18
N TRP A 174 7.07 9.39 -4.74
CA TRP A 174 6.81 8.10 -4.12
C TRP A 174 7.30 6.95 -5.01
N PRO A 175 7.65 5.78 -4.46
CA PRO A 175 7.83 4.59 -5.28
C PRO A 175 6.47 4.10 -5.77
N SER A 176 6.41 3.63 -7.02
CA SER A 176 5.17 3.15 -7.64
C SER A 176 5.37 1.85 -8.41
N ASP A 177 4.28 1.14 -8.68
CA ASP A 177 4.27 0.14 -9.74
C ASP A 177 4.73 0.77 -11.06
N VAL A 178 5.70 0.11 -11.70
CA VAL A 178 6.38 0.59 -12.90
C VAL A 178 5.41 0.74 -14.08
N LYS A 179 4.46 -0.19 -14.20
CA LYS A 179 3.53 -0.22 -15.31
C LYS A 179 2.43 0.80 -15.12
N ALA A 180 1.86 0.89 -13.93
CA ALA A 180 0.81 1.86 -13.61
C ALA A 180 1.31 3.31 -13.75
N ASN A 181 2.51 3.63 -13.24
CA ASN A 181 3.13 4.94 -13.43
C ASN A 181 3.28 5.28 -14.93
N GLN A 182 3.96 4.42 -15.68
CA GLN A 182 4.28 4.72 -17.08
C GLN A 182 3.07 4.69 -18.02
N GLN A 183 2.09 3.82 -17.78
CA GLN A 183 1.02 3.55 -18.74
C GLN A 183 -0.36 4.06 -18.29
N ALA A 184 -0.54 4.34 -16.99
CA ALA A 184 -1.80 4.82 -16.44
C ALA A 184 -1.72 6.29 -16.00
N HIS A 185 -0.91 6.60 -14.99
CA HIS A 185 -0.80 7.98 -14.49
C HIS A 185 -0.15 8.89 -15.53
N SER A 186 1.05 8.56 -16.01
CA SER A 186 1.80 9.33 -17.02
C SER A 186 1.97 10.80 -16.61
N ASN A 187 1.10 11.67 -17.12
CA ASN A 187 1.03 13.09 -16.79
C ASN A 187 -0.42 13.58 -16.77
N ASN A 188 -1.36 12.66 -16.60
CA ASN A 188 -2.79 12.97 -16.56
C ASN A 188 -3.11 13.67 -15.24
N ASN A 189 -4.01 14.65 -15.27
CA ASN A 189 -4.60 15.19 -14.06
C ASN A 189 -5.40 14.11 -13.31
N TYR A 190 -5.54 14.25 -12.00
CA TYR A 190 -6.33 13.31 -11.21
C TYR A 190 -7.82 13.56 -11.38
N GLY A 191 -8.60 12.49 -11.49
CA GLY A 191 -10.05 12.56 -11.59
C GLY A 191 -10.70 11.25 -11.99
N VAL A 192 -11.98 11.11 -11.65
CA VAL A 192 -12.81 9.96 -12.01
C VAL A 192 -13.20 10.05 -13.50
N PRO A 193 -12.77 9.15 -14.38
CA PRO A 193 -13.15 9.21 -15.78
C PRO A 193 -14.63 8.84 -15.96
N THR A 194 -15.32 9.54 -16.87
CA THR A 194 -16.76 9.30 -17.17
C THR A 194 -16.99 8.70 -18.56
N SER A 195 -15.96 8.68 -19.42
CA SER A 195 -16.03 8.11 -20.77
C SER A 195 -14.68 7.57 -21.23
N ASN A 196 -14.69 6.67 -22.22
CA ASN A 196 -13.47 6.00 -22.73
C ASN A 196 -12.63 5.36 -21.61
N ILE A 197 -13.30 4.78 -20.62
CA ILE A 197 -12.70 4.25 -19.41
C ILE A 197 -11.94 2.96 -19.75
N THR A 198 -10.67 2.93 -19.39
CA THR A 198 -9.80 1.76 -19.44
C THR A 198 -9.43 1.41 -18.01
N ASN A 199 -9.76 0.19 -17.59
CA ASN A 199 -9.26 -0.37 -16.34
C ASN A 199 -7.83 -0.90 -16.59
N TYR A 200 -6.90 -0.53 -15.72
CA TYR A 200 -5.51 -0.98 -15.82
C TYR A 200 -5.32 -2.34 -15.12
N GLN A 201 -5.24 -3.41 -15.92
CA GLN A 201 -5.42 -4.82 -15.55
C GLN A 201 -4.53 -5.41 -14.43
N SER A 202 -3.47 -4.74 -13.98
CA SER A 202 -2.57 -5.28 -12.95
C SER A 202 -2.81 -4.72 -11.55
N ASP A 203 -3.74 -3.77 -11.41
CA ASP A 203 -4.07 -3.11 -10.14
C ASP A 203 -5.60 -2.94 -10.11
N HIS A 204 -6.29 -3.83 -9.39
CA HIS A 204 -7.75 -3.94 -9.47
C HIS A 204 -8.42 -2.65 -9.01
N ASP A 205 -9.02 -1.88 -9.93
CA ASP A 205 -9.73 -0.60 -9.70
C ASP A 205 -8.92 0.69 -9.93
N THR A 206 -7.82 0.63 -10.68
CA THR A 206 -7.18 1.82 -11.27
C THR A 206 -7.74 2.12 -12.66
N TYR A 207 -8.14 3.38 -12.92
CA TYR A 207 -8.84 3.77 -14.15
C TYR A 207 -8.17 4.96 -14.87
N VAL A 208 -8.20 4.89 -16.20
CA VAL A 208 -7.82 6.00 -17.08
C VAL A 208 -8.93 6.24 -18.10
N GLY A 209 -9.32 7.49 -18.30
CA GLY A 209 -10.31 7.84 -19.31
C GLY A 209 -10.49 9.33 -19.41
N ARG A 210 -11.56 9.81 -20.04
CA ARG A 210 -11.88 11.24 -20.07
C ARG A 210 -12.94 11.55 -19.03
N ASN A 211 -12.78 12.65 -18.31
CA ASN A 211 -13.81 13.18 -17.44
C ASN A 211 -14.48 14.38 -18.12
N GLY A 212 -15.74 14.21 -18.53
CA GLY A 212 -16.55 15.27 -19.15
C GLY A 212 -17.16 16.27 -18.16
N ASN A 213 -17.02 16.04 -16.85
CA ASN A 213 -17.54 16.90 -15.79
C ASN A 213 -16.49 17.90 -15.28
N VAL A 214 -15.21 17.70 -15.63
CA VAL A 214 -14.11 18.57 -15.24
C VAL A 214 -13.80 19.51 -16.41
N GLU A 215 -13.94 20.82 -16.19
CA GLU A 215 -13.64 21.84 -17.20
C GLU A 215 -12.13 21.93 -17.50
N GLY A 216 -11.75 22.37 -18.71
CA GLY A 216 -10.36 22.61 -19.08
C GLY A 216 -9.85 21.67 -20.18
N TYR A 217 -8.62 21.20 -20.02
CA TYR A 217 -7.93 20.38 -21.00
C TYR A 217 -8.59 19.00 -21.11
N THR A 218 -9.14 18.70 -22.29
CA THR A 218 -9.94 17.50 -22.60
C THR A 218 -9.15 16.18 -22.69
N SER A 219 -7.94 16.16 -22.12
CA SER A 219 -7.10 14.97 -22.05
C SER A 219 -7.65 13.96 -21.06
N LYS A 220 -6.94 12.83 -20.96
CA LYS A 220 -7.28 11.80 -20.01
C LYS A 220 -7.05 12.30 -18.58
N VAL A 221 -7.87 11.80 -17.66
CA VAL A 221 -7.66 11.85 -16.23
C VAL A 221 -7.30 10.46 -15.72
N PHE A 222 -6.69 10.42 -14.55
CA PHE A 222 -6.29 9.21 -13.85
C PHE A 222 -7.00 9.10 -12.50
N GLU A 223 -7.63 7.97 -12.26
CA GLU A 223 -8.21 7.59 -10.97
C GLU A 223 -7.40 6.42 -10.40
N PRO A 224 -6.70 6.63 -9.27
CA PRO A 224 -5.98 5.57 -8.58
C PRO A 224 -6.95 4.69 -7.78
N LEU A 225 -6.43 3.59 -7.22
CA LEU A 225 -7.11 2.82 -6.17
C LEU A 225 -7.62 3.72 -5.05
N ASP A 226 -8.76 3.35 -4.48
CA ASP A 226 -9.40 4.10 -3.39
C ASP A 226 -8.49 4.27 -2.17
N GLU A 227 -7.60 3.30 -1.90
CA GLU A 227 -6.65 3.33 -0.78
C GLU A 227 -5.47 4.29 -0.95
N TYR A 228 -5.34 4.95 -2.12
CA TYR A 228 -4.30 5.95 -2.37
C TYR A 228 -4.86 7.35 -2.64
N LYS A 229 -6.18 7.51 -2.66
CA LYS A 229 -6.85 8.75 -3.08
C LYS A 229 -6.50 9.90 -2.15
N GLY A 230 -6.46 9.63 -0.85
CA GLY A 230 -6.12 10.58 0.20
C GLY A 230 -4.65 10.92 0.24
N ASP A 231 -3.78 9.90 0.12
CA ASP A 231 -2.33 10.04 0.07
C ASP A 231 -1.91 10.98 -1.08
N ILE A 232 -2.49 10.75 -2.26
CA ILE A 232 -2.29 11.58 -3.44
C ILE A 232 -2.85 12.97 -3.21
N ALA A 233 -4.05 13.12 -2.65
CA ALA A 233 -4.62 14.42 -2.37
C ALA A 233 -3.73 15.26 -1.44
N ARG A 234 -3.23 14.67 -0.34
CA ARG A 234 -2.35 15.36 0.62
C ARG A 234 -0.99 15.71 0.05
N ALA A 235 -0.43 14.88 -0.82
CA ALA A 235 0.78 15.23 -1.57
C ALA A 235 0.52 16.37 -2.59
N MET A 236 -0.63 16.37 -3.25
CA MET A 236 -1.03 17.43 -4.18
C MET A 236 -1.29 18.76 -3.46
N PHE A 237 -1.89 18.75 -2.27
CA PHE A 237 -2.05 19.95 -1.42
C PHE A 237 -0.71 20.48 -0.93
N TYR A 238 0.23 19.62 -0.55
CA TYR A 238 1.55 20.06 -0.10
C TYR A 238 2.28 20.89 -1.16
N MET A 239 2.15 20.54 -2.44
CA MET A 239 2.95 21.16 -3.50
C MET A 239 2.71 22.68 -3.63
N PRO A 240 1.47 23.21 -3.75
CA PRO A 240 1.23 24.65 -3.72
C PRO A 240 1.62 25.32 -2.40
N ALA A 241 1.47 24.64 -1.26
CA ALA A 241 1.86 25.21 0.04
C ALA A 241 3.39 25.36 0.14
N ARG A 242 4.16 24.41 -0.40
CA ARG A 242 5.63 24.45 -0.42
C ARG A 242 6.18 25.35 -1.52
N TYR A 243 5.57 25.32 -2.69
CA TYR A 243 5.98 26.03 -3.90
C TYR A 243 5.03 27.20 -4.20
N TYR A 244 4.79 28.01 -3.17
CA TYR A 244 3.80 29.10 -3.16
C TYR A 244 4.23 30.33 -3.99
N GLU A 245 5.54 30.54 -4.12
CA GLU A 245 6.14 31.63 -4.91
C GLU A 245 7.13 31.09 -5.95
N TYR A 246 7.30 31.83 -7.04
CA TYR A 246 8.32 31.51 -8.05
C TYR A 246 9.67 32.05 -7.57
N ILE A 247 10.64 31.15 -7.39
CA ILE A 247 12.03 31.51 -7.09
C ILE A 247 12.92 31.27 -8.30
N ASP A 248 12.84 30.07 -8.88
CA ASP A 248 13.60 29.66 -10.06
C ASP A 248 12.91 28.46 -10.75
N LYS A 249 13.57 27.86 -11.75
CA LYS A 249 13.01 26.72 -12.48
C LYS A 249 12.80 25.47 -11.62
N LEU A 250 13.66 25.20 -10.64
CA LEU A 250 13.53 24.05 -9.73
C LEU A 250 12.49 24.34 -8.62
N HIS A 251 12.25 25.62 -8.34
CA HIS A 251 11.32 26.15 -7.34
C HIS A 251 10.25 27.02 -8.01
N PRO A 252 9.40 26.44 -8.87
CA PRO A 252 8.35 27.18 -9.55
C PRO A 252 7.27 27.63 -8.58
N LYS A 253 6.38 28.54 -9.00
CA LYS A 253 5.08 28.71 -8.36
C LYS A 253 4.13 27.61 -8.84
N LEU A 254 3.48 26.91 -7.91
CA LEU A 254 2.49 25.87 -8.18
C LEU A 254 1.14 26.22 -7.56
N GLU A 255 0.05 25.82 -8.20
CA GLU A 255 -1.32 26.13 -7.76
C GLU A 255 -2.31 25.01 -8.14
N LEU A 256 -3.17 24.63 -7.20
CA LEU A 256 -4.29 23.73 -7.48
C LEU A 256 -5.49 24.53 -7.97
N VAL A 257 -6.12 24.04 -9.03
CA VAL A 257 -7.30 24.66 -9.62
C VAL A 257 -8.43 23.64 -9.81
N ASN A 258 -9.67 24.11 -9.85
CA ASN A 258 -10.76 23.33 -10.39
C ASN A 258 -10.58 23.20 -11.90
N GLY A 259 -10.69 21.97 -12.40
CA GLY A 259 -10.46 21.66 -13.81
C GLY A 259 -9.29 20.71 -14.07
N SER A 260 -8.98 20.52 -15.34
CA SER A 260 -7.85 19.74 -15.84
C SER A 260 -6.90 20.70 -16.57
N PRO A 261 -5.98 21.39 -15.87
CA PRO A 261 -5.08 22.35 -16.51
C PRO A 261 -4.10 21.65 -17.47
N ALA A 262 -3.66 22.40 -18.50
CA ALA A 262 -2.66 21.93 -19.45
C ALA A 262 -1.24 22.13 -18.89
N ALA A 263 -0.30 21.32 -19.37
CA ALA A 263 1.11 21.48 -19.06
C ALA A 263 1.65 22.83 -19.53
N ILE A 264 2.37 23.53 -18.65
CA ILE A 264 3.08 24.77 -18.95
C ILE A 264 4.50 24.76 -18.35
N GLU A 265 5.37 25.62 -18.87
CA GLU A 265 6.63 25.96 -18.20
C GLU A 265 6.40 27.14 -17.25
N ALA A 266 6.51 26.89 -15.95
CA ALA A 266 6.32 27.92 -14.93
C ALA A 266 7.45 28.96 -14.99
N SER A 267 7.10 30.22 -14.74
CA SER A 267 8.00 31.37 -14.76
C SER A 267 7.54 32.41 -13.74
N ALA A 268 8.26 33.53 -13.61
CA ALA A 268 7.83 34.63 -12.75
C ALA A 268 6.43 35.21 -13.10
N THR A 269 5.91 34.96 -14.30
CA THR A 269 4.58 35.42 -14.74
C THR A 269 3.61 34.29 -15.11
N LEU A 270 4.02 33.03 -14.99
CA LEU A 270 3.19 31.87 -15.33
C LEU A 270 3.27 30.83 -14.20
N THR A 271 2.12 30.43 -13.66
CA THR A 271 2.01 29.47 -12.55
C THR A 271 1.78 28.06 -13.09
N GLY A 272 2.56 27.08 -12.64
CA GLY A 272 2.29 25.68 -12.93
C GLY A 272 1.02 25.23 -12.21
N GLN A 273 0.08 24.62 -12.92
CA GLN A 273 -1.23 24.30 -12.37
C GLN A 273 -1.56 22.82 -12.47
N ALA A 274 -2.21 22.27 -11.45
CA ALA A 274 -2.77 20.92 -11.46
C ALA A 274 -4.20 20.92 -10.93
N GLY A 275 -4.96 19.89 -11.27
CA GLY A 275 -6.33 19.71 -10.81
C GLY A 275 -6.79 18.26 -10.89
N CYS A 276 -8.05 17.96 -10.60
CA CYS A 276 -9.11 18.89 -10.18
C CYS A 276 -9.14 19.07 -8.65
N LEU A 277 -9.04 20.31 -8.16
CA LEU A 277 -9.01 20.62 -6.73
C LEU A 277 -10.22 20.07 -5.96
N GLU A 278 -11.44 20.23 -6.48
CA GLU A 278 -12.65 19.69 -5.88
C GLU A 278 -12.59 18.16 -5.69
N THR A 279 -12.10 17.45 -6.71
CA THR A 279 -11.89 15.99 -6.61
C THR A 279 -10.89 15.64 -5.52
N LEU A 280 -9.77 16.38 -5.43
CA LEU A 280 -8.75 16.11 -4.43
C LEU A 280 -9.29 16.36 -3.01
N LEU A 281 -10.08 17.41 -2.81
CA LEU A 281 -10.75 17.69 -1.53
C LEU A 281 -11.74 16.58 -1.16
N GLN A 282 -12.50 16.05 -2.13
CA GLN A 282 -13.37 14.90 -1.91
C GLN A 282 -12.57 13.65 -1.52
N TRP A 283 -11.55 13.30 -2.30
CA TRP A 283 -10.70 12.13 -2.07
C TRP A 283 -9.98 12.17 -0.72
N HIS A 284 -9.54 13.35 -0.30
CA HIS A 284 -8.96 13.56 1.03
C HIS A 284 -9.89 13.18 2.18
N GLU A 285 -11.21 13.35 2.01
CA GLU A 285 -12.20 12.96 3.02
C GLU A 285 -12.61 11.49 2.93
N GLU A 286 -12.66 10.96 1.71
CA GLU A 286 -13.01 9.56 1.46
C GLU A 286 -11.91 8.59 1.92
N ASP A 287 -10.66 9.05 1.88
CA ASP A 287 -9.47 8.29 2.29
C ASP A 287 -8.63 9.08 3.32
N PRO A 288 -8.94 8.92 4.63
CA PRO A 288 -8.28 9.65 5.71
C PRO A 288 -6.81 9.27 5.90
N VAL A 289 -6.08 10.07 6.68
CA VAL A 289 -4.65 9.84 6.90
C VAL A 289 -4.38 8.46 7.49
N SER A 290 -3.43 7.75 6.91
CA SER A 290 -3.00 6.44 7.38
C SER A 290 -1.79 6.52 8.33
N GLU A 291 -1.57 5.46 9.12
CA GLU A 291 -0.34 5.31 9.93
C GLU A 291 0.92 5.27 9.06
N TYR A 292 0.81 4.77 7.83
CA TYR A 292 1.89 4.76 6.86
C TYR A 292 2.32 6.20 6.51
N GLU A 293 1.37 7.07 6.19
CA GLU A 293 1.66 8.47 5.88
C GLU A 293 2.23 9.24 7.06
N ILE A 294 1.69 9.04 8.27
CA ILE A 294 2.24 9.67 9.47
C ILE A 294 3.69 9.26 9.66
N ARG A 295 3.99 7.96 9.56
CA ARG A 295 5.36 7.46 9.69
C ARG A 295 6.26 8.02 8.59
N ARG A 296 5.80 8.02 7.35
CA ARG A 296 6.53 8.56 6.20
C ARG A 296 6.86 10.04 6.40
N ASN A 297 5.88 10.86 6.82
CA ASN A 297 6.06 12.28 7.11
C ASN A 297 7.12 12.51 8.19
N ASN A 298 7.08 11.71 9.27
CA ASN A 298 8.09 11.76 10.33
C ASN A 298 9.48 11.31 9.86
N LEU A 299 9.59 10.23 9.09
CA LEU A 299 10.88 9.74 8.59
C LEU A 299 11.52 10.76 7.64
N ILE A 300 10.73 11.40 6.77
CA ILE A 300 11.18 12.49 5.89
C ILE A 300 11.70 13.66 6.72
N ALA A 301 10.92 14.15 7.68
CA ALA A 301 11.28 15.30 8.50
C ALA A 301 12.49 15.05 9.41
N ASN A 302 12.51 13.90 10.10
CA ASN A 302 13.52 13.62 11.12
C ASN A 302 14.88 13.23 10.54
N ASN A 303 14.92 12.66 9.34
CA ASN A 303 16.14 12.06 8.79
C ASN A 303 16.62 12.69 7.48
N TYR A 304 15.72 13.26 6.67
CA TYR A 304 16.05 13.60 5.29
C TYR A 304 15.78 15.06 4.94
N GLN A 305 14.53 15.45 4.71
CA GLN A 305 14.22 16.80 4.21
C GLN A 305 14.20 17.87 5.29
N GLY A 306 13.90 17.52 6.55
CA GLY A 306 13.78 18.50 7.63
C GLY A 306 12.43 19.23 7.67
N ASN A 307 11.58 19.09 6.65
CA ASN A 307 10.26 19.71 6.58
C ASN A 307 9.13 18.66 6.59
N ARG A 308 7.93 19.11 6.95
CA ARG A 308 6.73 18.26 7.14
C ARG A 308 5.62 18.62 6.15
N ASN A 309 4.79 17.63 5.79
CA ASN A 309 3.54 17.87 5.08
C ASN A 309 2.43 18.25 6.07
N PRO A 310 1.96 19.52 6.07
CA PRO A 310 0.96 20.00 7.03
C PRO A 310 -0.41 19.34 6.84
N PHE A 311 -0.71 18.79 5.67
CA PHE A 311 -2.00 18.15 5.39
C PHE A 311 -2.04 16.67 5.82
N ILE A 312 -0.88 16.10 6.19
CA ILE A 312 -0.80 14.83 6.93
C ILE A 312 -0.89 15.10 8.44
N ASP A 313 -0.21 16.15 8.92
CA ASP A 313 -0.23 16.50 10.34
C ASP A 313 -1.57 17.09 10.78
N TYR A 314 -2.19 17.94 9.97
CA TYR A 314 -3.48 18.57 10.24
C TYR A 314 -4.38 18.47 9.01
N PRO A 315 -5.02 17.31 8.78
CA PRO A 315 -5.82 17.05 7.58
C PRO A 315 -6.92 18.09 7.33
N GLN A 316 -7.56 18.54 8.40
CA GLN A 316 -8.60 19.57 8.36
C GLN A 316 -8.13 20.89 7.74
N TRP A 317 -6.83 21.18 7.73
CA TRP A 317 -6.28 22.38 7.10
C TRP A 317 -6.41 22.35 5.57
N ALA A 318 -6.61 21.18 4.94
CA ALA A 318 -6.81 21.09 3.49
C ALA A 318 -8.05 21.89 3.04
N ARG A 319 -9.20 21.69 3.69
CA ARG A 319 -10.40 22.51 3.42
C ARG A 319 -10.19 23.96 3.80
N ILE A 320 -9.60 24.23 4.97
CA ILE A 320 -9.39 25.60 5.45
C ILE A 320 -8.51 26.40 4.48
N ALA A 321 -7.55 25.74 3.81
CA ALA A 321 -6.62 26.37 2.87
C ALA A 321 -7.18 26.49 1.45
N TYR A 322 -7.90 25.49 0.95
CA TYR A 322 -8.23 25.38 -0.48
C TYR A 322 -9.71 25.52 -0.83
N ASP A 323 -10.64 25.31 0.11
CA ASP A 323 -12.07 25.46 -0.15
C ASP A 323 -12.45 26.94 -0.07
N GLU A 324 -12.58 27.61 -1.22
CA GLU A 324 -12.99 29.03 -1.31
C GLU A 324 -14.36 29.29 -0.65
N GLY A 325 -15.19 28.25 -0.51
CA GLY A 325 -16.49 28.30 0.15
C GLY A 325 -16.44 28.04 1.66
N TYR A 326 -15.26 27.81 2.24
CA TYR A 326 -15.11 27.52 3.66
C TYR A 326 -15.57 28.68 4.54
N ILE A 327 -16.57 28.41 5.39
CA ILE A 327 -17.07 29.33 6.41
C ILE A 327 -16.95 28.64 7.76
N GLY A 328 -15.90 28.96 8.52
CA GLY A 328 -15.63 28.35 9.81
C GLY A 328 -14.50 29.02 10.56
N THR A 329 -14.10 28.43 11.69
CA THR A 329 -12.91 28.86 12.41
C THR A 329 -11.67 28.59 11.57
N GLY A 330 -10.70 29.50 11.58
CA GLY A 330 -9.42 29.27 10.93
C GLY A 330 -8.61 28.15 11.56
N ALA A 331 -7.46 27.86 10.96
CA ALA A 331 -6.57 26.79 11.39
C ALA A 331 -6.19 26.93 12.87
N THR A 332 -6.08 25.79 13.56
CA THR A 332 -5.62 25.72 14.94
C THR A 332 -4.70 24.52 15.11
N ASN A 333 -3.78 24.63 16.07
CA ASN A 333 -2.94 23.52 16.53
C ASN A 333 -3.66 22.66 17.60
N ALA A 334 -5.00 22.68 17.66
CA ALA A 334 -5.73 21.95 18.68
C ALA A 334 -5.41 20.45 18.59
N LEU A 335 -5.03 19.86 19.72
CA LEU A 335 -4.70 18.45 19.84
C LEU A 335 -5.93 17.60 19.49
N GLY A 336 -5.79 16.89 18.38
CA GLY A 336 -6.82 16.07 17.78
C GLY A 336 -6.47 15.91 16.31
N LEU A 337 -5.74 14.84 15.98
CA LEU A 337 -5.40 14.31 14.65
C LEU A 337 -3.96 14.53 14.13
N SER A 338 -3.09 15.28 14.81
CA SER A 338 -1.66 15.34 14.44
C SER A 338 -0.83 14.32 15.22
N SER A 339 -0.15 13.42 14.51
CA SER A 339 0.79 12.38 14.98
C SER A 339 0.24 11.21 15.81
N ALA A 340 -0.04 10.07 15.15
CA ALA A 340 0.00 8.68 15.64
C ALA A 340 -0.73 8.28 16.95
N ALA A 341 -1.34 9.20 17.70
CA ALA A 341 -1.89 8.94 19.03
C ALA A 341 -3.38 9.26 19.16
N GLY A 342 -4.07 9.64 18.06
CA GLY A 342 -5.44 10.14 18.18
C GLY A 342 -6.26 10.23 16.91
N LEU A 343 -5.93 9.51 15.84
CA LEU A 343 -6.90 9.32 14.76
C LEU A 343 -8.01 8.41 15.30
N ARG A 344 -9.22 8.99 15.44
CA ARG A 344 -10.44 8.19 15.48
C ARG A 344 -10.43 7.31 14.22
N ASP A 345 -10.74 6.03 14.37
CA ASP A 345 -10.92 5.16 13.19
C ASP A 345 -11.88 5.92 12.24
N PRO A 346 -11.59 6.10 10.94
CA PRO A 346 -12.48 6.83 10.04
C PRO A 346 -13.85 6.16 9.88
N PHE A 347 -13.93 4.90 10.33
CA PHE A 347 -15.17 4.16 10.48
C PHE A 347 -15.67 4.10 11.93
N GLU A 348 -14.98 4.71 12.89
CA GLU A 348 -15.49 4.93 14.25
C GLU A 348 -16.84 5.65 14.15
N ASP A 349 -17.84 5.12 14.84
CA ASP A 349 -19.25 5.54 14.74
C ASP A 349 -19.91 5.43 13.35
N VAL A 350 -19.23 4.90 12.32
CA VAL A 350 -19.81 4.64 11.00
C VAL A 350 -20.31 3.20 10.91
N ALA A 351 -21.61 3.03 10.68
CA ALA A 351 -22.21 1.72 10.58
C ALA A 351 -21.67 0.91 9.39
N LEU A 352 -21.38 -0.36 9.63
CA LEU A 352 -21.04 -1.32 8.59
C LEU A 352 -22.27 -1.59 7.71
N LYS A 353 -22.14 -1.38 6.40
CA LYS A 353 -23.21 -1.57 5.40
C LYS A 353 -23.24 -3.00 4.88
N SER A 354 -22.10 -3.49 4.40
CA SER A 354 -21.92 -4.84 3.85
C SER A 354 -20.46 -5.28 3.92
N ILE A 355 -20.20 -6.54 3.54
CA ILE A 355 -18.85 -7.02 3.26
C ILE A 355 -18.81 -7.68 1.87
N SER A 356 -17.65 -7.61 1.20
CA SER A 356 -17.34 -8.41 0.03
C SER A 356 -16.18 -9.35 0.34
N ILE A 357 -16.14 -10.48 -0.35
CA ILE A 357 -15.08 -11.49 -0.21
C ILE A 357 -14.47 -11.80 -1.57
N ASP A 358 -13.15 -11.82 -1.64
CA ASP A 358 -12.42 -12.37 -2.77
C ASP A 358 -11.91 -13.77 -2.42
N THR A 359 -12.27 -14.74 -3.25
CA THR A 359 -11.96 -16.16 -3.07
C THR A 359 -11.07 -16.71 -4.19
N THR A 360 -10.44 -15.83 -4.97
CA THR A 360 -9.60 -16.21 -6.12
C THR A 360 -8.43 -17.07 -5.68
N ASN A 361 -7.80 -16.73 -4.56
CA ASN A 361 -6.62 -17.42 -4.03
C ASN A 361 -6.94 -18.43 -2.91
N VAL A 362 -8.22 -18.66 -2.63
CA VAL A 362 -8.67 -19.57 -1.57
C VAL A 362 -8.72 -21.00 -2.10
N LYS A 363 -8.26 -21.96 -1.29
CA LYS A 363 -8.47 -23.39 -1.56
C LYS A 363 -9.96 -23.75 -1.45
N LYS A 364 -10.55 -24.23 -2.55
CA LYS A 364 -11.98 -24.58 -2.64
C LYS A 364 -12.29 -26.08 -2.62
N GLU A 365 -11.30 -26.95 -2.83
CA GLU A 365 -11.50 -28.40 -2.80
C GLU A 365 -10.66 -29.06 -1.70
N TYR A 366 -11.29 -29.93 -0.92
CA TYR A 366 -10.68 -30.60 0.23
C TYR A 366 -10.92 -32.11 0.19
N ALA A 367 -9.99 -32.87 0.75
CA ALA A 367 -10.21 -34.28 1.05
C ALA A 367 -11.02 -34.46 2.35
N LEU A 368 -11.74 -35.59 2.47
CA LEU A 368 -12.41 -35.95 3.72
C LEU A 368 -11.40 -35.98 4.90
N ASN A 369 -11.76 -35.31 6.00
CA ASN A 369 -10.94 -35.08 7.21
C ASN A 369 -9.73 -34.15 7.04
N GLU A 370 -9.58 -33.49 5.89
CA GLU A 370 -8.61 -32.41 5.75
C GLU A 370 -9.02 -31.20 6.62
N GLY A 371 -8.04 -30.50 7.19
CA GLY A 371 -8.30 -29.28 7.97
C GLY A 371 -8.66 -28.11 7.04
N TYR A 372 -9.68 -27.33 7.42
CA TYR A 372 -10.06 -26.12 6.69
C TYR A 372 -8.94 -25.07 6.73
N ASP A 373 -8.68 -24.42 5.60
CA ASP A 373 -7.65 -23.39 5.49
C ASP A 373 -8.21 -22.12 4.80
N PRO A 374 -8.41 -21.03 5.55
CA PRO A 374 -8.88 -19.75 4.99
C PRO A 374 -7.77 -18.95 4.31
N THR A 375 -6.52 -19.44 4.25
CA THR A 375 -5.39 -18.69 3.68
C THR A 375 -5.69 -18.25 2.23
N GLY A 376 -5.41 -16.97 1.93
CA GLY A 376 -5.70 -16.35 0.63
C GLY A 376 -7.10 -15.73 0.51
N LEU A 377 -7.93 -15.76 1.57
CA LEU A 377 -9.21 -15.08 1.63
C LEU A 377 -8.99 -13.59 1.93
N VAL A 378 -9.48 -12.71 1.06
CA VAL A 378 -9.49 -11.26 1.28
C VAL A 378 -10.92 -10.83 1.62
N VAL A 379 -11.07 -10.04 2.68
CA VAL A 379 -12.36 -9.55 3.16
C VAL A 379 -12.32 -8.03 3.17
N THR A 380 -13.32 -7.40 2.54
CA THR A 380 -13.46 -5.94 2.47
C THR A 380 -14.75 -5.53 3.14
N ALA A 381 -14.67 -4.65 4.13
CA ALA A 381 -15.79 -3.99 4.77
C ALA A 381 -16.24 -2.77 3.95
N HIS A 382 -17.55 -2.58 3.80
CA HIS A 382 -18.17 -1.42 3.16
C HIS A 382 -19.07 -0.72 4.18
N TYR A 383 -19.02 0.60 4.24
CA TYR A 383 -19.69 1.39 5.27
C TYR A 383 -20.79 2.29 4.70
N GLU A 384 -21.68 2.77 5.57
CA GLU A 384 -22.84 3.57 5.14
C GLU A 384 -22.45 4.94 4.55
N ASN A 385 -21.28 5.47 4.91
CA ASN A 385 -20.71 6.70 4.31
C ASN A 385 -20.12 6.48 2.91
N GLY A 386 -20.14 5.24 2.39
CA GLY A 386 -19.58 4.89 1.08
C GLY A 386 -18.12 4.43 1.11
N GLY A 387 -17.40 4.62 2.22
CA GLY A 387 -16.02 4.14 2.37
C GLY A 387 -15.94 2.62 2.47
N LYS A 388 -14.75 2.07 2.22
CA LYS A 388 -14.45 0.64 2.34
C LYS A 388 -13.01 0.41 2.80
N ARG A 389 -12.75 -0.70 3.50
CA ARG A 389 -11.37 -1.13 3.86
C ARG A 389 -11.22 -2.64 3.85
N LYS A 390 -10.01 -3.13 3.55
CA LYS A 390 -9.64 -4.52 3.83
C LYS A 390 -9.64 -4.73 5.34
N VAL A 391 -10.17 -5.85 5.82
CA VAL A 391 -10.23 -6.16 7.26
C VAL A 391 -9.48 -7.45 7.57
N ALA A 392 -8.55 -7.37 8.52
CA ALA A 392 -7.83 -8.53 9.04
C ALA A 392 -8.65 -9.28 10.10
N ASP A 393 -9.45 -8.53 10.89
CA ASP A 393 -10.27 -9.07 11.97
C ASP A 393 -11.63 -9.56 11.43
N PHE A 394 -11.65 -10.79 10.95
CA PHE A 394 -12.87 -11.49 10.57
C PHE A 394 -12.92 -12.89 11.18
N THR A 395 -14.11 -13.45 11.23
CA THR A 395 -14.32 -14.85 11.64
C THR A 395 -14.94 -15.65 10.52
N THR A 396 -14.63 -16.93 10.49
CA THR A 396 -15.26 -17.91 9.58
C THR A 396 -16.11 -18.87 10.40
N SER A 397 -17.18 -19.39 9.80
CA SER A 397 -18.05 -20.41 10.43
C SER A 397 -17.35 -21.73 10.74
N MET A 398 -16.09 -21.87 10.32
CA MET A 398 -15.22 -23.01 10.55
C MET A 398 -13.84 -22.48 10.92
N ALA A 399 -13.23 -23.00 11.99
CA ALA A 399 -11.92 -22.53 12.43
C ALA A 399 -10.80 -23.06 11.50
N LYS A 400 -9.71 -22.30 11.35
CA LYS A 400 -8.52 -22.79 10.64
C LYS A 400 -8.01 -24.08 11.29
N GLY A 401 -7.83 -25.12 10.49
CA GLY A 401 -7.41 -26.46 10.91
C GLY A 401 -8.56 -27.38 11.34
N GLU A 402 -9.81 -26.90 11.39
CA GLU A 402 -10.95 -27.74 11.76
C GLU A 402 -11.19 -28.84 10.72
N PRO A 403 -11.35 -30.13 11.14
CA PRO A 403 -11.42 -31.24 10.20
C PRO A 403 -12.77 -31.32 9.46
N LEU A 404 -12.69 -31.50 8.14
CA LEU A 404 -13.85 -31.62 7.26
C LEU A 404 -14.41 -33.05 7.23
N THR A 405 -15.22 -33.40 8.24
CA THR A 405 -15.66 -34.78 8.51
C THR A 405 -16.82 -35.30 7.65
N LYS A 406 -17.45 -34.46 6.84
CA LYS A 406 -18.59 -34.82 5.98
C LYS A 406 -18.33 -34.36 4.54
N GLY A 407 -18.58 -35.25 3.59
CA GLY A 407 -18.45 -34.97 2.16
C GLY A 407 -19.52 -34.04 1.59
N GLY A 408 -19.25 -33.57 0.37
CA GLY A 408 -20.10 -32.68 -0.42
C GLY A 408 -19.80 -31.20 -0.24
N THR A 409 -20.67 -30.36 -0.80
CA THR A 409 -20.55 -28.91 -0.75
C THR A 409 -20.83 -28.40 0.66
N LYS A 410 -19.92 -27.57 1.18
CA LYS A 410 -20.06 -26.86 2.44
C LYS A 410 -20.02 -25.35 2.17
N THR A 411 -20.94 -24.63 2.80
CA THR A 411 -20.94 -23.18 2.80
C THR A 411 -20.15 -22.68 3.99
N ILE A 412 -19.14 -21.85 3.72
CA ILE A 412 -18.36 -21.12 4.70
C ILE A 412 -18.92 -19.71 4.79
N THR A 413 -19.31 -19.29 5.99
CA THR A 413 -19.77 -17.93 6.26
C THR A 413 -18.64 -17.14 6.89
N VAL A 414 -18.31 -16.01 6.28
CA VAL A 414 -17.36 -15.01 6.76
C VAL A 414 -18.15 -13.91 7.46
N SER A 415 -17.73 -13.52 8.67
CA SER A 415 -18.38 -12.50 9.48
C SER A 415 -17.39 -11.44 9.94
N VAL A 416 -17.78 -10.18 9.77
CA VAL A 416 -17.04 -9.00 10.26
C VAL A 416 -17.96 -8.27 11.22
N THR A 417 -17.45 -7.88 12.38
CA THR A 417 -18.19 -7.09 13.36
C THR A 417 -17.47 -5.77 13.57
N HIS A 418 -18.19 -4.67 13.42
CA HIS A 418 -17.69 -3.31 13.60
C HIS A 418 -18.74 -2.51 14.37
N GLU A 419 -18.35 -1.85 15.47
CA GLU A 419 -19.27 -1.11 16.36
C GLU A 419 -20.53 -1.91 16.77
N GLY A 420 -20.35 -3.20 17.04
CA GLY A 420 -21.44 -4.11 17.42
C GLY A 420 -22.37 -4.53 16.27
N VAL A 421 -22.16 -4.05 15.05
CA VAL A 421 -22.89 -4.47 13.85
C VAL A 421 -22.11 -5.56 13.13
N THR A 422 -22.72 -6.73 12.98
CA THR A 422 -22.13 -7.84 12.22
C THR A 422 -22.72 -7.92 10.81
N LYS A 423 -21.85 -8.03 9.80
CA LYS A 423 -22.22 -8.36 8.42
C LYS A 423 -21.52 -9.64 7.98
N THR A 424 -22.16 -10.34 7.04
CA THR A 424 -21.70 -11.64 6.59
C THR A 424 -21.74 -11.79 5.08
N ALA A 425 -20.79 -12.55 4.54
CA ALA A 425 -20.79 -13.05 3.17
C ALA A 425 -20.40 -14.53 3.20
N SER A 426 -20.77 -15.29 2.16
CA SER A 426 -20.50 -16.73 2.15
C SER A 426 -19.93 -17.19 0.82
N TYR A 427 -19.10 -18.23 0.89
CA TYR A 427 -18.61 -18.95 -0.29
C TYR A 427 -18.68 -20.45 -0.04
N ASN A 428 -18.58 -21.23 -1.12
CA ASN A 428 -18.66 -22.69 -1.04
C ASN A 428 -17.29 -23.34 -1.21
N ILE A 429 -17.07 -24.39 -0.42
CA ILE A 429 -15.98 -25.36 -0.59
C ILE A 429 -16.58 -26.74 -0.88
N GLU A 430 -15.80 -27.62 -1.51
CA GLU A 430 -16.21 -28.97 -1.85
C GLU A 430 -15.33 -30.00 -1.14
N VAL A 431 -15.95 -30.87 -0.34
CA VAL A 431 -15.26 -31.97 0.34
C VAL A 431 -15.45 -33.25 -0.47
N LYS A 432 -14.39 -33.70 -1.15
CA LYS A 432 -14.44 -34.90 -1.99
C LYS A 432 -14.47 -36.15 -1.13
N GLU A 433 -15.53 -36.93 -1.26
CA GLU A 433 -15.57 -38.28 -0.71
C GLU A 433 -14.65 -39.22 -1.49
N PRO A 434 -14.00 -40.19 -0.82
CA PRO A 434 -13.23 -41.20 -1.52
C PRO A 434 -14.15 -41.98 -2.47
N LEU A 435 -13.70 -42.17 -3.72
CA LEU A 435 -14.45 -42.95 -4.69
C LEU A 435 -14.74 -44.36 -4.14
N PRO A 436 -15.97 -44.87 -4.29
CA PRO A 436 -16.30 -46.20 -3.81
C PRO A 436 -15.43 -47.28 -4.47
N ILE A 437 -15.02 -48.29 -3.70
CA ILE A 437 -14.06 -49.31 -4.16
C ILE A 437 -14.54 -50.07 -5.40
N TYR A 438 -15.85 -50.20 -5.61
CA TYR A 438 -16.44 -50.86 -6.77
C TYR A 438 -16.24 -50.10 -8.08
N VAL A 439 -16.02 -48.78 -8.06
CA VAL A 439 -15.66 -48.01 -9.26
C VAL A 439 -14.29 -48.46 -9.77
N TYR A 440 -13.33 -48.65 -8.86
CA TYR A 440 -12.01 -49.19 -9.20
C TYR A 440 -12.10 -50.64 -9.69
N ILE A 441 -12.96 -51.46 -9.08
CA ILE A 441 -13.20 -52.85 -9.53
C ILE A 441 -13.84 -52.86 -10.93
N GLY A 442 -14.80 -51.98 -11.21
CA GLY A 442 -15.47 -51.86 -12.49
C GLY A 442 -14.51 -51.44 -13.61
N VAL A 443 -13.67 -50.42 -13.37
CA VAL A 443 -12.62 -50.02 -14.32
C VAL A 443 -11.63 -51.16 -14.56
N ALA A 444 -11.21 -51.86 -13.51
CA ALA A 444 -10.31 -53.01 -13.65
C ALA A 444 -10.96 -54.15 -14.47
N ALA A 445 -12.26 -54.41 -14.29
CA ALA A 445 -13.01 -55.41 -15.03
C ALA A 445 -13.14 -55.06 -16.52
N VAL A 446 -13.44 -53.79 -16.85
CA VAL A 446 -13.52 -53.31 -18.24
C VAL A 446 -12.15 -53.41 -18.93
N VAL A 447 -11.08 -52.99 -18.26
CA VAL A 447 -9.71 -53.11 -18.78
C VAL A 447 -9.36 -54.59 -19.02
N LEU A 448 -9.73 -55.47 -18.09
CA LEU A 448 -9.53 -56.92 -18.25
C LEU A 448 -10.30 -57.47 -19.46
N LEU A 449 -11.54 -57.04 -19.67
CA LEU A 449 -12.36 -57.44 -20.80
C LEU A 449 -11.74 -56.99 -22.14
N ILE A 450 -11.29 -55.73 -22.23
CA ILE A 450 -10.60 -55.19 -23.40
C ILE A 450 -9.33 -55.99 -23.70
N ILE A 451 -8.55 -56.31 -22.67
CA ILE A 451 -7.35 -57.15 -22.78
C ILE A 451 -7.70 -58.53 -23.33
N ILE A 452 -8.78 -59.15 -22.82
CA ILE A 452 -9.26 -60.45 -23.29
C ILE A 452 -9.64 -60.36 -24.77
N ILE A 453 -10.46 -59.38 -25.17
CA ILE A 453 -10.86 -59.17 -26.58
C ILE A 453 -9.64 -58.96 -27.48
N TYR A 454 -8.68 -58.13 -27.05
CA TYR A 454 -7.44 -57.90 -27.79
C TYR A 454 -6.62 -59.18 -27.99
N ILE A 455 -6.51 -60.03 -26.97
CA ILE A 455 -5.79 -61.30 -27.08
C ILE A 455 -6.56 -62.25 -28.01
N PHE A 456 -7.87 -62.39 -27.84
CA PHE A 456 -8.68 -63.39 -28.54
C PHE A 456 -9.04 -63.03 -29.98
N SER A 457 -9.00 -61.76 -30.36
CA SER A 457 -9.19 -61.29 -31.75
C SER A 457 -8.07 -61.70 -32.72
N ALA A 458 -6.94 -62.22 -32.24
CA ALA A 458 -5.88 -62.72 -33.12
C ALA A 458 -6.26 -64.08 -33.75
N LYS A 459 -6.11 -64.19 -35.08
CA LYS A 459 -6.58 -65.36 -35.87
C LYS A 459 -5.79 -66.66 -35.67
N SER A 460 -4.59 -66.65 -35.07
CA SER A 460 -3.77 -67.86 -34.88
C SER A 460 -3.30 -68.07 -33.44
N LYS A 461 -3.15 -69.34 -33.03
CA LYS A 461 -2.66 -69.71 -31.68
C LYS A 461 -1.30 -69.04 -31.34
N LYS A 462 -0.40 -68.96 -32.31
CA LYS A 462 0.93 -68.32 -32.14
C LYS A 462 0.81 -66.81 -31.90
N ALA A 463 -0.12 -66.13 -32.59
CA ALA A 463 -0.37 -64.70 -32.41
C ALA A 463 -1.04 -64.37 -31.07
N LYS A 464 -2.01 -65.20 -30.61
CA LYS A 464 -2.63 -65.06 -29.28
C LYS A 464 -1.58 -65.16 -28.15
N LYS A 465 -0.67 -66.15 -28.25
CA LYS A 465 0.42 -66.34 -27.27
C LYS A 465 1.38 -65.15 -27.22
N LYS A 466 1.69 -64.53 -28.38
CA LYS A 466 2.51 -63.31 -28.46
C LYS A 466 1.81 -62.11 -27.81
N ARG A 467 0.52 -61.86 -28.11
CA ARG A 467 -0.26 -60.77 -27.50
C ARG A 467 -0.38 -60.91 -25.98
N ALA A 468 -0.66 -62.11 -25.48
CA ALA A 468 -0.74 -62.37 -24.04
C ALA A 468 0.59 -62.13 -23.31
N SER A 469 1.73 -62.50 -23.92
CA SER A 469 3.06 -62.23 -23.37
C SER A 469 3.35 -60.73 -23.26
N ASN A 470 2.97 -59.95 -24.28
CA ASN A 470 3.15 -58.50 -24.29
C ASN A 470 2.30 -57.82 -23.21
N VAL A 471 1.02 -58.21 -23.07
CA VAL A 471 0.15 -57.72 -21.99
C VAL A 471 0.76 -58.01 -20.61
N LYS A 472 1.24 -59.23 -20.36
CA LYS A 472 1.90 -59.56 -19.08
C LYS A 472 3.12 -58.68 -18.79
N LYS A 473 3.92 -58.34 -19.80
CA LYS A 473 5.07 -57.41 -19.64
C LYS A 473 4.62 -56.01 -19.25
N VAL A 474 3.56 -55.51 -19.89
CA VAL A 474 3.00 -54.18 -19.61
C VAL A 474 2.44 -54.12 -18.18
N ILE A 475 1.65 -55.12 -17.77
CA ILE A 475 1.10 -55.20 -16.41
C ILE A 475 2.23 -55.24 -15.38
N LYS A 476 3.26 -56.08 -15.58
CA LYS A 476 4.40 -56.20 -14.67
C LYS A 476 5.17 -54.87 -14.52
N LYS A 477 5.27 -54.08 -15.59
CA LYS A 477 5.90 -52.75 -15.56
C LYS A 477 5.06 -51.75 -14.76
N ALA A 478 3.74 -51.76 -14.93
CA ALA A 478 2.81 -50.90 -14.20
C ALA A 478 2.74 -51.22 -12.69
N THR A 479 2.74 -52.50 -12.31
CA THR A 479 2.77 -52.91 -10.87
C THR A 479 4.09 -52.59 -10.18
N LYS A 480 5.20 -52.46 -10.91
CA LYS A 480 6.48 -52.04 -10.34
C LYS A 480 6.50 -50.54 -10.02
N SER A 481 5.94 -49.67 -10.89
CA SER A 481 5.93 -48.22 -10.63
C SER A 481 5.03 -47.83 -9.46
N THR A 482 3.92 -48.55 -9.22
CA THR A 482 3.04 -48.33 -8.07
C THR A 482 3.68 -48.76 -6.73
N SER A 483 4.60 -49.72 -6.74
CA SER A 483 5.36 -50.11 -5.53
C SER A 483 6.44 -49.09 -5.14
N SER A 484 7.03 -48.36 -6.11
CA SER A 484 8.00 -47.30 -5.80
C SER A 484 7.34 -46.05 -5.21
N THR A 485 6.08 -45.76 -5.57
CA THR A 485 5.33 -44.62 -5.01
C THR A 485 4.92 -44.86 -3.55
N LYS A 486 4.59 -46.11 -3.17
CA LYS A 486 4.29 -46.47 -1.76
C LYS A 486 5.51 -46.42 -0.82
N ASN A 487 6.72 -46.69 -1.33
CA ASN A 487 7.94 -46.59 -0.52
C ASN A 487 8.45 -45.15 -0.34
N ASN A 488 8.07 -44.21 -1.21
CA ASN A 488 8.44 -42.80 -1.07
C ASN A 488 7.51 -42.01 -0.12
N SER A 489 6.27 -42.46 0.14
CA SER A 489 5.40 -41.81 1.13
C SER A 489 5.68 -42.25 2.58
N LYS A 490 6.32 -43.41 2.79
CA LYS A 490 6.79 -43.86 4.13
C LYS A 490 8.20 -43.38 4.50
N ARG A 491 8.96 -42.77 3.56
CA ARG A 491 10.36 -42.33 3.80
C ARG A 491 10.53 -40.81 3.95
N LYS A 492 9.49 -40.00 3.74
CA LYS A 492 9.55 -38.53 3.92
C LYS A 492 9.19 -38.03 5.32
N THR A 493 8.82 -38.89 6.27
CA THR A 493 8.56 -38.50 7.67
C THR A 493 9.71 -38.81 8.64
N THR A 494 10.89 -39.21 8.16
CA THR A 494 12.09 -39.35 9.01
C THR A 494 13.36 -39.17 8.18
N LYS A 495 13.81 -37.93 8.00
CA LYS A 495 15.23 -37.51 7.91
C LYS A 495 15.36 -36.02 7.57
N THR A 496 15.18 -35.17 8.58
CA THR A 496 15.92 -33.91 8.70
C THR A 496 16.71 -34.00 10.01
N LYS A 497 17.96 -34.45 9.92
CA LYS A 497 19.04 -34.23 10.88
C LYS A 497 20.36 -34.65 10.22
N LYS A 498 21.29 -33.70 10.11
CA LYS A 498 22.60 -33.70 9.41
C LYS A 498 22.44 -33.60 7.89
N LYS A 499 22.91 -32.55 7.22
CA LYS A 499 24.09 -31.68 7.43
C LYS A 499 23.71 -30.24 7.14
#